data_AF-E1EYJ5-F1
#
_entry.id   AF-E1EYJ5-F1
#
_cell.length_a   1.000
_cell.length_b   1.000
_cell.length_c   1.000
_cell.angle_alpha   90.00
_cell.angle_beta   90.00
_cell.angle_gamma   90.00
#
_symmetry.space_group_name_H-M   'P 1'
#
loop_
_entity.id
_entity.type
_entity.pdbx_description
1 polymer ?
#
loop_
_entity_poly.entity_id
_entity_poly.type
_entity_poly.pdbx_seq_one_letter_code
_entity_poly.pdbx_strand_id
1 'polypeptide(L)'
;MHPSTECTVLGGWSDIPVKSLEQRVLKALKYYLKEHKQPGIKKIIACSSKCVRGQLIRMLYISSNGTCYQAVIHNDIDQLYVRSIEEHGSA
;
A
#
# COMPACT_ATOMS: atom_id res chain seq x y z
N MET A 1 11.96 0.79 -37.82
CA MET A 1 10.99 1.10 -36.75
C MET A 1 11.19 0.08 -35.65
N HIS A 2 11.72 0.47 -34.49
CA HIS A 2 11.78 -0.42 -33.34
C HIS A 2 10.35 -0.64 -32.85
N PRO A 3 9.89 -1.90 -32.66
CA PRO A 3 8.64 -2.13 -31.99
C PRO A 3 8.81 -1.64 -30.56
N SER A 4 7.99 -0.67 -30.14
CA SER A 4 7.82 -0.35 -28.74
C SER A 4 7.27 -1.60 -28.06
N THR A 5 8.12 -2.30 -27.31
CA THR A 5 7.71 -3.45 -26.51
C THR A 5 6.79 -2.91 -25.41
N GLU A 6 5.49 -2.84 -25.69
CA GLU A 6 4.49 -2.58 -24.68
C GLU A 6 4.49 -3.78 -23.72
N CYS A 7 5.17 -3.61 -22.59
CA CYS A 7 5.19 -4.59 -21.51
C CYS A 7 3.86 -4.49 -20.77
N THR A 8 2.93 -5.38 -21.09
CA THR A 8 1.69 -5.54 -20.33
C THR A 8 2.00 -6.18 -18.98
N VAL A 9 2.17 -5.38 -17.92
CA VAL A 9 2.36 -5.88 -16.54
C VAL A 9 1.01 -6.33 -15.99
N LEU A 10 0.64 -7.59 -16.23
CA LEU A 10 -0.56 -8.19 -15.64
C LEU A 10 -0.26 -8.82 -14.28
N GLY A 11 -0.85 -8.24 -13.22
CA GLY A 11 -1.31 -8.97 -12.03
C GLY A 11 -0.30 -9.31 -10.92
N GLY A 12 1.00 -9.10 -11.12
CA GLY A 12 2.02 -9.29 -10.10
C GLY A 12 2.09 -8.17 -9.08
N TRP A 13 2.56 -8.47 -7.86
CA TRP A 13 3.04 -7.43 -6.96
C TRP A 13 4.47 -7.07 -7.34
N SER A 14 4.77 -5.77 -7.39
CA SER A 14 6.10 -5.25 -7.67
C SER A 14 6.51 -4.34 -6.52
N ASP A 15 7.71 -4.55 -5.99
CA ASP A 15 8.25 -3.70 -4.93
C ASP A 15 8.37 -2.25 -5.41
N ILE A 16 7.98 -1.33 -4.54
CA ILE A 16 8.13 0.10 -4.78
C ILE A 16 8.96 0.71 -3.64
N PRO A 17 9.91 1.62 -3.93
CA PRO A 17 10.64 2.31 -2.88
C PRO A 17 9.67 3.09 -1.99
N VAL A 18 9.83 3.02 -0.66
CA VAL A 18 8.99 3.75 0.31
C VAL A 18 8.97 5.26 0.02
N LYS A 19 10.10 5.81 -0.45
CA LYS A 19 10.22 7.23 -0.85
C LYS A 19 9.33 7.62 -2.03
N SER A 20 8.92 6.65 -2.86
CA SER A 20 8.06 6.85 -4.02
C SER A 20 6.57 6.71 -3.68
N LEU A 21 6.24 6.41 -2.42
CA LEU A 21 4.85 6.32 -1.98
C LEU A 21 4.19 7.70 -2.04
N GLU A 22 3.07 7.78 -2.74
CA GLU A 22 2.30 9.02 -2.83
C GLU A 22 1.79 9.46 -1.45
N GLN A 23 1.95 10.74 -1.11
CA GLN A 23 1.54 11.27 0.19
C GLN A 23 0.04 11.08 0.47
N ARG A 24 -0.81 11.11 -0.57
CA ARG A 24 -2.25 10.88 -0.43
C ARG A 24 -2.58 9.48 0.11
N VAL A 25 -1.83 8.46 -0.31
CA VAL A 25 -1.99 7.06 0.13
C VAL A 25 -1.68 6.94 1.62
N LEU A 26 -0.58 7.56 2.05
CA LEU A 26 -0.22 7.57 3.47
C LEU A 26 -1.22 8.34 4.32
N LYS A 27 -1.76 9.46 3.82
CA LYS A 27 -2.82 10.24 4.49
C LYS A 27 -4.09 9.42 4.64
N ALA A 28 -4.52 8.71 3.59
CA ALA A 28 -5.70 7.84 3.63
C ALA A 28 -5.55 6.73 4.68
N LEU A 29 -4.40 6.06 4.74
CA LEU A 29 -4.15 5.03 5.75
C LEU A 29 -4.15 5.61 7.17
N LYS A 30 -3.47 6.75 7.40
CA LYS A 30 -3.47 7.41 8.72
C LYS A 30 -4.87 7.84 9.16
N TYR A 31 -5.68 8.35 8.23
CA TYR A 31 -7.06 8.72 8.50
C TYR A 31 -7.89 7.49 8.90
N TYR A 32 -7.82 6.41 8.11
CA TYR A 32 -8.48 5.15 8.44
C TYR A 32 -8.11 4.63 9.83
N LEU A 33 -6.82 4.59 10.16
CA LEU A 33 -6.37 4.13 11.48
C LEU A 33 -6.96 4.97 12.62
N LYS A 34 -7.04 6.30 12.43
CA LYS A 34 -7.64 7.21 13.42
C LYS A 34 -9.14 6.95 13.60
N GLU A 35 -9.89 6.87 12.50
CA GLU A 35 -11.34 6.63 12.55
C GLU A 35 -11.69 5.28 13.20
N HIS A 36 -10.87 4.26 12.94
CA HIS A 36 -11.06 2.92 13.50
C HIS A 36 -10.37 2.70 14.85
N LYS A 37 -9.86 3.76 15.49
CA LYS A 37 -9.15 3.72 16.79
C LYS A 37 -8.00 2.69 16.83
N GLN A 38 -7.33 2.49 15.69
CA GLN A 38 -6.19 1.59 15.54
C GLN A 38 -4.88 2.30 15.90
N PRO A 39 -3.85 1.55 16.34
CA PRO A 39 -2.50 2.10 16.54
C PRO A 39 -1.97 2.80 15.29
N GLY A 40 -1.33 3.96 15.48
CA GLY A 40 -0.76 4.73 14.36
C GLY A 40 0.48 4.07 13.76
N ILE A 41 0.91 4.55 12.59
CA ILE A 41 2.13 4.07 11.93
C ILE A 41 3.37 4.65 12.62
N LYS A 42 4.27 3.79 13.11
CA LYS A 42 5.59 4.18 13.63
C LYS A 42 6.65 4.17 12.52
N LYS A 43 6.70 3.12 11.71
CA LYS A 43 7.68 2.95 10.63
C LYS A 43 7.10 2.14 9.48
N ILE A 44 7.30 2.58 8.25
CA ILE A 44 7.00 1.79 7.04
C ILE A 44 8.23 0.95 6.71
N ILE A 45 8.05 -0.36 6.56
CA ILE A 45 9.13 -1.33 6.29
C ILE A 45 9.29 -1.54 4.78
N ALA A 46 8.18 -1.85 4.10
CA ALA A 46 8.18 -2.20 2.69
C ALA A 46 6.88 -1.76 2.04
N CYS A 47 6.95 -1.48 0.75
CA CYS A 47 5.81 -1.17 -0.09
C CYS A 47 5.90 -2.00 -1.38
N SER A 48 4.77 -2.49 -1.84
CA SER A 48 4.65 -3.06 -3.18
C SER A 48 3.36 -2.56 -3.83
N SER A 49 3.31 -2.59 -5.15
CA SER A 49 2.13 -2.21 -5.90
C SER A 49 1.75 -3.27 -6.92
N LYS A 50 0.47 -3.30 -7.26
CA LYS A 50 -0.08 -4.19 -8.29
C LYS A 50 -1.02 -3.37 -9.16
N CYS A 51 -0.77 -3.38 -10.47
CA CYS A 51 -1.67 -2.75 -11.43
C CYS A 51 -3.00 -3.51 -11.50
N VAL A 52 -4.10 -2.77 -11.39
CA VAL A 52 -5.48 -3.23 -11.57
C VAL A 52 -6.22 -2.18 -12.42
N ARG A 53 -7.55 -2.09 -12.37
CA ARG A 53 -8.23 -0.85 -12.76
C ARG A 53 -7.89 0.22 -11.71
N GLY A 54 -6.79 0.92 -11.93
CA GLY A 54 -6.07 1.70 -10.92
C GLY A 54 -4.86 0.96 -10.37
N GLN A 55 -4.57 1.13 -9.08
CA GLN A 55 -3.41 0.57 -8.41
C GLN A 55 -3.79 0.04 -7.02
N LEU A 56 -3.38 -1.19 -6.71
CA LEU A 56 -3.32 -1.65 -5.32
C LEU A 56 -1.93 -1.36 -4.77
N ILE A 57 -1.89 -0.84 -3.55
CA ILE A 57 -0.65 -0.58 -2.82
C ILE A 57 -0.71 -1.41 -1.55
N ARG A 58 0.29 -2.28 -1.36
CA ARG A 58 0.50 -3.06 -0.14
C ARG A 58 1.60 -2.37 0.66
N MET A 59 1.34 -2.14 1.93
CA MET A 59 2.27 -1.48 2.84
C MET A 59 2.47 -2.34 4.07
N LEU A 60 3.72 -2.72 4.32
CA LEU A 60 4.14 -3.36 5.57
C LEU A 60 4.66 -2.27 6.51
N TYR A 61 4.13 -2.20 7.73
CA TYR A 61 4.50 -1.18 8.69
C TYR A 61 4.50 -1.70 10.13
N ILE A 62 5.38 -1.12 10.94
CA ILE A 62 5.35 -1.25 12.41
C ILE A 62 4.45 -0.16 12.94
N SER A 63 3.47 -0.53 13.74
CA SER A 63 2.59 0.41 14.41
C SER A 63 3.17 0.92 15.74
N SER A 64 2.50 1.89 16.37
CA SER A 64 2.98 2.52 17.61
C SER A 64 3.08 1.56 18.80
N ASN A 65 2.31 0.47 18.81
CA ASN A 65 2.38 -0.56 19.85
C ASN A 65 3.48 -1.63 19.59
N GLY A 66 4.23 -1.52 18.48
CA GLY A 66 5.27 -2.46 18.10
C GLY A 66 4.82 -3.61 17.21
N THR A 67 3.52 -3.82 17.03
CA THR A 67 2.98 -4.86 16.14
C THR A 67 3.19 -4.52 14.68
N CYS A 68 3.55 -5.53 13.88
CA CYS A 68 3.71 -5.43 12.44
C CYS A 68 2.36 -5.66 11.74
N TYR A 69 2.02 -4.81 10.78
CA TYR A 69 0.79 -4.87 10.02
C TYR A 69 1.05 -4.77 8.53
N GLN A 70 0.20 -5.43 7.76
CA GLN A 70 0.09 -5.27 6.32
C GLN A 70 -1.23 -4.57 5.99
N ALA A 71 -1.15 -3.38 5.39
CA ALA A 71 -2.30 -2.70 4.81
C ALA A 71 -2.35 -2.89 3.30
N VAL A 72 -3.55 -3.07 2.75
CA VAL A 72 -3.81 -2.99 1.31
C VAL A 72 -4.70 -1.78 1.05
N ILE A 73 -4.23 -0.88 0.20
CA ILE A 73 -4.91 0.36 -0.20
C ILE A 73 -5.25 0.27 -1.68
N HIS A 74 -6.47 0.63 -2.04
CA HIS A 74 -6.87 0.79 -3.44
C HIS A 74 -6.81 2.27 -3.82
N ASN A 75 -6.07 2.57 -4.88
CA ASN A 75 -5.85 3.89 -5.45
C ASN A 75 -6.26 3.86 -6.93
N ASP A 76 -7.48 4.29 -7.23
CA ASP A 76 -7.99 4.47 -8.60
C ASP A 76 -8.28 5.96 -8.85
N ILE A 77 -8.61 6.33 -10.09
CA ILE A 77 -8.96 7.69 -10.50
C ILE A 77 -10.11 8.25 -9.66
N ASP A 78 -11.11 7.42 -9.39
CA ASP A 78 -12.35 7.84 -8.72
C ASP A 78 -12.32 7.62 -7.20
N GLN A 79 -11.43 6.76 -6.69
CA GLN A 79 -11.50 6.28 -5.31
C GLN A 79 -10.12 6.00 -4.69
N LEU A 80 -9.95 6.42 -3.44
CA LEU A 80 -8.80 6.09 -2.61
C LEU A 80 -9.28 5.60 -1.24
N TYR A 81 -9.08 4.31 -0.95
CA TYR A 81 -9.55 3.72 0.30
C TYR A 81 -8.70 2.54 0.78
N VAL A 82 -8.70 2.30 2.09
CA VAL A 82 -8.07 1.14 2.70
C VAL A 82 -8.98 -0.07 2.52
N ARG A 83 -8.47 -1.12 1.88
CA ARG A 83 -9.20 -2.36 1.58
C ARG A 83 -9.11 -3.36 2.72
N SER A 84 -7.93 -3.53 3.30
CA SER A 84 -7.72 -4.41 4.46
C SER A 84 -6.50 -3.99 5.28
N ILE A 85 -6.51 -4.35 6.55
CA ILE A 85 -5.36 -4.30 7.44
C ILE A 85 -5.32 -5.63 8.20
N GLU A 86 -4.20 -6.32 8.12
CA GLU A 86 -3.99 -7.62 8.76
C GLU A 86 -2.71 -7.55 9.60
N GLU A 87 -2.74 -8.15 10.79
CA GLU A 87 -1.52 -8.35 11.57
C GLU A 87 -0.58 -9.27 10.79
N HIS A 88 0.66 -8.83 10.61
CA HIS A 88 1.66 -9.58 9.88
C HIS A 88 2.55 -10.32 10.88
N GLY A 89 2.13 -11.52 11.24
CA GLY A 89 2.94 -12.44 12.04
C GLY A 89 4.03 -13.08 11.18
N SER A 90 5.24 -13.19 11.73
CA SER A 90 6.25 -14.10 11.22
C SER A 90 5.77 -15.51 11.54
N ALA A 91 5.36 -16.28 10.52
CA ALA A 91 5.19 -17.72 10.66
C ALA A 91 6.56 -18.41 10.75
#